data_AF-A0A5C3LZ51-F1
#
_entry.id   AF-A0A5C3LZ51-F1
#
_cell.length_a   1.000
_cell.length_b   1.000
_cell.length_c   1.000
_cell.angle_alpha   90.00
_cell.angle_beta   90.00
_cell.angle_gamma   90.00
#
_symmetry.space_group_name_H-M   'P 1'
#
loop_
_entity.id
_entity.type
_entity.pdbx_description
1 polymer ?
#
loop_
_entity_poly.entity_id
_entity_poly.type
_entity_poly.pdbx_seq_one_letter_code
_entity_poly.pdbx_strand_id
1 'polypeptide(L)'
;MVFRLPSHLESFVPPPFEQRPQPGPWRGSLLVSGMRSSDRSSSHTLRVTAVETDGDNRVDLWPAQFQVQIAHDRPILRDVQAWVTQYSLPVCTFMPDRLRDANAHAVNQTNFRSLSRMLFENHTVAIAPWGTNAFPGAGIIIYPAQNSSALLVGALLFNSPFPDFVLGSSPTMAMAPGMIQQPRHPYYPQTMVPSPSHTTPPHYGHAAHSRSPHRSNPNSPIEQPISGHRQDPYRYIMPRNMPYPAGGQGSSSADPGTWPVKAEDDSPYGSFSPTRQNPPYP
;
A
#
# COMPACT_ATOMS: atom_id res chain seq x y z
N MET A 1 -46.04 15.33 17.34
CA MET A 1 -45.50 14.07 17.89
C MET A 1 -43.98 14.23 17.99
N VAL A 2 -43.43 14.31 19.20
CA VAL A 2 -42.01 14.58 19.44
C VAL A 2 -41.31 13.24 19.65
N PHE A 3 -40.47 12.83 18.70
CA PHE A 3 -39.62 11.65 18.84
C PHE A 3 -38.45 11.99 19.77
N ARG A 4 -38.40 11.37 20.95
CA ARG A 4 -37.23 11.38 21.82
C ARG A 4 -36.37 10.16 21.46
N LEU A 5 -35.15 10.40 20.98
CA LEU A 5 -34.16 9.35 20.74
C LEU A 5 -33.72 8.76 22.09
N PRO A 6 -33.68 7.42 22.27
CA PRO A 6 -33.19 6.79 23.50
C PRO A 6 -31.69 7.06 23.69
N SER A 7 -31.31 7.75 24.77
CA SER A 7 -29.94 8.14 25.11
C SER A 7 -29.10 7.03 25.77
N HIS A 8 -29.38 5.75 25.49
CA HIS A 8 -28.79 4.61 26.22
C HIS A 8 -27.48 4.07 25.60
N LEU A 9 -26.91 4.74 24.60
CA LEU A 9 -25.68 4.30 23.93
C LEU A 9 -24.38 4.87 24.54
N GLU A 10 -24.46 5.64 25.63
CA GLU A 10 -23.26 6.22 26.28
C GLU A 10 -22.47 5.22 27.14
N SER A 11 -22.93 3.97 27.27
CA SER A 11 -22.35 2.97 28.19
C SER A 11 -21.35 1.97 27.57
N PHE A 12 -20.78 2.27 26.40
CA PHE A 12 -19.75 1.40 25.78
C PHE A 12 -18.31 1.86 26.02
N VAL A 13 -18.10 2.94 26.78
CA VAL A 13 -16.76 3.27 27.26
C VAL A 13 -16.53 2.49 28.54
N PRO A 14 -15.63 1.48 28.55
CA PRO A 14 -15.34 0.75 29.77
C PRO A 14 -14.85 1.72 30.84
N PRO A 15 -15.22 1.48 32.12
CA PRO A 15 -14.80 2.32 33.23
C PRO A 15 -13.28 2.55 33.19
N PRO A 16 -12.77 3.73 33.59
CA PRO A 16 -11.34 4.05 33.50
C PRO A 16 -10.40 3.01 34.14
N PHE A 17 -10.88 2.26 35.14
CA PHE A 17 -10.11 1.20 35.79
C PHE A 17 -10.02 -0.11 34.99
N GLU A 18 -10.90 -0.32 34.01
CA GLU A 18 -10.89 -1.49 33.11
C GLU A 18 -10.15 -1.21 31.79
N GLN A 19 -9.71 0.03 31.58
CA GLN A 19 -8.93 0.40 30.40
C GLN A 19 -7.51 -0.17 30.52
N ARG A 20 -7.33 -1.43 30.11
CA ARG A 20 -6.00 -2.00 29.89
C ARG A 20 -5.33 -1.18 28.78
N PRO A 21 -4.05 -0.77 28.95
CA PRO A 21 -3.28 -0.20 27.85
C PRO A 21 -3.29 -1.17 26.67
N GLN A 22 -4.06 -0.86 25.64
CA GLN A 22 -4.01 -1.66 24.43
C GLN A 22 -2.68 -1.39 23.74
N PRO A 23 -1.98 -2.44 23.26
CA PRO A 23 -0.76 -2.24 22.50
C PRO A 23 -1.09 -1.34 21.31
N GLY A 24 -0.30 -0.29 21.13
CA GLY A 24 -0.47 0.62 20.00
C GLY A 24 -0.27 -0.13 18.68
N PRO A 25 -0.82 0.38 17.57
CA PRO A 25 -0.56 -0.20 16.26
C PRO A 25 0.95 -0.18 15.96
N TRP A 26 1.44 -1.19 15.25
CA TRP A 26 2.83 -1.23 14.82
C TRP A 26 3.14 -0.02 13.95
N ARG A 27 4.29 0.62 14.17
CA ARG A 27 4.80 1.71 13.33
C ARG A 27 6.21 1.40 12.92
N GLY A 28 6.47 1.50 11.63
CA GLY A 28 7.82 1.27 11.10
C GLY A 28 7.96 1.76 9.67
N SER A 29 8.90 1.17 8.96
CA SER A 29 9.21 1.55 7.59
C SER A 29 9.30 0.37 6.63
N LEU A 30 8.90 0.60 5.39
CA LEU A 30 9.10 -0.31 4.26
C LEU A 30 10.19 0.30 3.38
N LEU A 31 11.33 -0.37 3.24
CA LEU A 31 12.35 -0.02 2.27
C LEU A 31 12.07 -0.79 0.98
N VAL A 32 11.38 -0.13 0.05
CA VAL A 32 10.85 -0.75 -1.16
C VAL A 32 11.85 -0.60 -2.30
N SER A 33 12.34 -1.71 -2.81
CA SER A 33 13.24 -1.73 -3.97
C SER A 33 12.46 -2.04 -5.25
N GLY A 34 12.79 -1.34 -6.33
CA GLY A 34 12.26 -1.62 -7.66
C GLY A 34 10.83 -1.12 -7.90
N MET A 35 10.44 0.02 -7.34
CA MET A 35 9.12 0.61 -7.64
C MET A 35 8.89 0.88 -9.14
N ARG A 36 9.98 0.97 -9.94
CA ARG A 36 9.94 1.15 -11.39
C ARG A 36 10.72 0.03 -12.06
N SER A 37 10.14 -0.55 -13.12
CA SER A 37 10.80 -1.61 -13.90
C SER A 37 12.10 -1.15 -14.55
N SER A 38 12.21 0.13 -14.90
CA SER A 38 13.41 0.74 -15.51
C SER A 38 14.52 1.04 -14.51
N ASP A 39 14.20 1.15 -13.21
CA ASP A 39 15.15 1.48 -12.15
C ASP A 39 14.92 0.57 -10.95
N ARG A 40 15.29 -0.69 -11.13
CA ARG A 40 15.24 -1.74 -10.11
C ARG A 40 16.17 -1.44 -8.92
N SER A 41 17.20 -0.62 -9.14
CA SER A 41 18.15 -0.17 -8.11
C SER A 41 17.59 0.91 -7.17
N SER A 42 16.54 1.63 -7.59
CA SER A 42 15.93 2.65 -6.73
C SER A 42 15.26 2.04 -5.51
N SER A 43 15.63 2.54 -4.34
CA SER A 43 15.01 2.20 -3.05
C SER A 43 14.24 3.40 -2.50
N HIS A 44 13.00 3.18 -2.09
CA HIS A 44 12.15 4.20 -1.47
C HIS A 44 11.75 3.77 -0.07
N THR A 45 11.96 4.65 0.91
CA THR A 45 11.53 4.40 2.29
C THR A 45 10.13 4.96 2.50
N LEU A 46 9.18 4.09 2.84
CA LEU A 46 7.82 4.45 3.21
C LEU A 46 7.64 4.29 4.71
N ARG A 47 7.11 5.30 5.40
CA ARG A 47 6.72 5.17 6.81
C ARG A 47 5.27 4.73 6.88
N VAL A 48 5.02 3.63 7.57
CA VAL A 48 3.72 2.99 7.60
C VAL A 48 3.31 2.62 9.01
N THR A 49 2.00 2.55 9.21
CA THR A 49 1.38 2.01 10.40
C THR A 49 0.63 0.76 9.99
N ALA A 50 0.85 -0.36 10.68
CA ALA A 50 0.02 -1.54 10.51
C ALA A 50 -1.05 -1.53 11.59
N VAL A 51 -2.32 -1.53 11.15
CA VAL A 51 -3.46 -1.66 12.04
C VAL A 51 -3.90 -3.11 12.11
N GLU A 52 -4.30 -3.46 13.33
CA GLU A 52 -4.62 -4.82 13.73
C GLU A 52 -5.78 -5.40 12.93
N THR A 53 -5.77 -6.71 12.87
CA THR A 53 -6.43 -7.57 11.90
C THR A 53 -6.51 -8.94 12.54
N ASP A 54 -7.53 -9.68 12.14
CA ASP A 54 -7.95 -10.95 12.73
C ASP A 54 -6.78 -11.93 13.01
N GLY A 55 -6.47 -12.19 14.30
CA GLY A 55 -5.48 -13.18 14.73
C GLY A 55 -4.39 -12.70 15.71
N ASP A 56 -3.49 -13.62 16.08
CA ASP A 56 -2.27 -13.34 16.85
C ASP A 56 -1.19 -12.76 15.93
N ASN A 57 -1.02 -11.43 15.97
CA ASN A 57 -0.13 -10.71 15.05
C ASN A 57 1.30 -10.56 15.58
N ARG A 58 1.58 -10.93 16.84
CA ARG A 58 2.92 -10.86 17.49
C ARG A 58 3.72 -9.61 17.09
N VAL A 59 3.05 -8.46 17.17
CA VAL A 59 3.56 -7.17 16.68
C VAL A 59 4.88 -6.78 17.34
N ASP A 60 5.10 -7.23 18.56
CA ASP A 60 6.34 -7.10 19.34
C ASP A 60 7.56 -7.72 18.65
N LEU A 61 7.36 -8.72 17.77
CA LEU A 61 8.43 -9.39 17.04
C LEU A 61 8.77 -8.71 15.70
N TRP A 62 8.01 -7.68 15.30
CA TRP A 62 8.20 -7.07 13.99
C TRP A 62 9.43 -6.15 13.99
N PRO A 63 10.29 -6.20 12.94
CA PRO A 63 11.43 -5.32 12.82
C PRO A 63 10.93 -3.89 12.60
N ALA A 64 11.69 -2.90 13.04
CA ALA A 64 11.35 -1.49 12.80
C ALA A 64 11.34 -1.13 11.29
N GLN A 65 12.04 -1.91 10.47
CA GLN A 65 12.14 -1.73 9.03
C GLN A 65 12.08 -3.07 8.31
N PHE A 66 11.20 -3.16 7.31
CA PHE A 66 11.14 -4.27 6.37
C PHE A 66 11.86 -3.93 5.08
N GLN A 67 12.64 -4.86 4.56
CA GLN A 67 13.15 -4.78 3.19
C GLN A 67 12.10 -5.40 2.27
N VAL A 68 11.53 -4.60 1.37
CA VAL A 68 10.42 -5.00 0.51
C VAL A 68 10.92 -5.15 -0.93
N GLN A 69 10.70 -6.32 -1.50
CA GLN A 69 11.02 -6.66 -2.89
C GLN A 69 9.73 -6.91 -3.67
N ILE A 70 9.57 -6.26 -4.82
CA ILE A 70 8.40 -6.46 -5.70
C ILE A 70 8.62 -7.70 -6.58
N ALA A 71 7.64 -8.58 -6.66
CA ALA A 71 7.65 -9.78 -7.49
C ALA A 71 7.38 -9.42 -8.97
N HIS A 72 8.35 -8.74 -9.60
CA HIS A 72 8.24 -8.29 -10.98
C HIS A 72 7.90 -9.43 -11.96
N ASP A 73 7.32 -9.04 -13.09
CA ASP A 73 7.16 -9.87 -14.29
C ASP A 73 6.18 -11.06 -14.14
N ARG A 74 5.38 -11.12 -13.07
CA ARG A 74 4.36 -12.17 -12.86
C ARG A 74 3.04 -11.62 -12.30
N PRO A 75 1.90 -11.84 -12.98
CA PRO A 75 0.58 -11.40 -12.49
C PRO A 75 -0.01 -12.38 -11.45
N ILE A 76 0.65 -12.54 -10.30
CA ILE A 76 0.31 -13.53 -9.26
C ILE A 76 -0.66 -13.04 -8.17
N LEU A 77 -1.17 -11.81 -8.28
CA LEU A 77 -2.03 -11.20 -7.25
C LEU A 77 -3.25 -12.06 -6.92
N ARG A 78 -3.94 -12.59 -7.94
CA ARG A 78 -5.15 -13.40 -7.75
C ARG A 78 -4.83 -14.70 -7.02
N ASP A 79 -3.75 -15.36 -7.40
CA ASP A 79 -3.32 -16.64 -6.82
C ASP A 79 -2.93 -16.45 -5.35
N VAL A 80 -2.22 -15.36 -5.03
CA VAL A 80 -1.92 -14.99 -3.64
C VAL A 80 -3.19 -14.75 -2.85
N GLN A 81 -4.16 -13.98 -3.37
CA GLN A 81 -5.41 -13.71 -2.65
C GLN A 81 -6.21 -15.00 -2.38
N ALA A 82 -6.30 -15.89 -3.38
CA ALA A 82 -6.97 -17.19 -3.22
C ALA A 82 -6.24 -18.06 -2.18
N TRP A 83 -4.91 -18.11 -2.25
CA TRP A 83 -4.07 -18.85 -1.31
C TRP A 83 -4.21 -18.32 0.13
N VAL A 84 -4.10 -17.00 0.34
CA VAL A 84 -4.29 -16.38 1.68
C VAL A 84 -5.66 -16.74 2.26
N THR A 85 -6.71 -16.70 1.44
CA THR A 85 -8.08 -17.06 1.86
C THR A 85 -8.21 -18.54 2.17
N GLN A 86 -7.61 -19.42 1.37
CA GLN A 86 -7.66 -20.86 1.55
C GLN A 86 -6.99 -21.33 2.85
N TYR A 87 -5.87 -20.69 3.23
CA TYR A 87 -5.09 -21.06 4.42
C TYR A 87 -5.43 -20.23 5.66
N SER A 88 -6.37 -19.29 5.57
CA SER A 88 -6.79 -18.39 6.66
C SER A 88 -5.60 -17.75 7.38
N LEU A 89 -4.65 -17.23 6.62
CA LEU A 89 -3.45 -16.63 7.20
C LEU A 89 -3.80 -15.35 7.98
N PRO A 90 -3.10 -15.05 9.09
CA PRO A 90 -3.22 -13.76 9.74
C PRO A 90 -2.88 -12.66 8.72
N VAL A 91 -3.80 -11.74 8.50
CA VAL A 91 -3.59 -10.58 7.63
C VAL A 91 -3.26 -9.37 8.48
N CYS A 92 -2.81 -8.28 7.87
CA CYS A 92 -2.64 -6.95 8.44
C CYS A 92 -2.94 -5.88 7.42
N THR A 93 -3.36 -4.70 7.87
CA THR A 93 -3.61 -3.57 6.97
C THR A 93 -2.57 -2.50 7.21
N PHE A 94 -1.78 -2.18 6.18
CA PHE A 94 -0.84 -1.07 6.21
C PHE A 94 -1.49 0.21 5.71
N MET A 95 -1.19 1.30 6.40
CA MET A 95 -1.59 2.67 6.07
C MET A 95 -0.35 3.58 6.08
N PRO A 96 -0.31 4.66 5.30
CA PRO A 96 0.76 5.63 5.39
C PRO A 96 0.75 6.32 6.77
N ASP A 97 1.89 6.39 7.44
CA ASP A 97 2.01 7.00 8.76
C ASP A 97 1.77 8.52 8.71
N ARG A 98 1.21 9.06 9.80
CA ARG A 98 0.93 10.49 9.98
C ARG A 98 2.17 11.18 10.55
N LEU A 99 2.98 11.74 9.65
CA LEU A 99 4.19 12.47 10.01
C LEU A 99 3.84 13.88 10.50
N ARG A 100 4.64 14.39 11.44
CA ARG A 100 4.47 15.74 12.00
C ARG A 100 4.69 16.84 10.96
N ASP A 101 5.62 16.62 10.04
CA ASP A 101 5.88 17.54 8.92
C ASP A 101 4.88 17.27 7.78
N ALA A 102 4.16 18.32 7.37
CA ALA A 102 3.12 18.23 6.35
C ALA A 102 3.69 17.85 4.98
N ASN A 103 4.87 18.36 4.64
CA ASN A 103 5.52 18.07 3.35
C ASN A 103 5.97 16.61 3.29
N ALA A 104 6.70 16.14 4.31
CA ALA A 104 7.07 14.73 4.42
C ALA A 104 5.85 13.81 4.43
N HIS A 105 4.77 14.20 5.10
CA HIS A 105 3.53 13.42 5.12
C HIS A 105 2.90 13.31 3.73
N ALA A 106 2.80 14.41 2.97
CA ALA A 106 2.27 14.41 1.60
C ALA A 106 3.11 13.55 0.64
N VAL A 107 4.44 13.61 0.76
CA VAL A 107 5.36 12.76 -0.03
C VAL A 107 5.18 11.29 0.34
N ASN A 108 5.11 10.96 1.64
CA ASN A 108 4.92 9.59 2.11
C ASN A 108 3.58 9.01 1.63
N GLN A 109 2.48 9.78 1.73
CA GLN A 109 1.18 9.36 1.22
C GLN A 109 1.20 9.13 -0.30
N THR A 110 1.81 10.05 -1.05
CA THR A 110 1.92 9.94 -2.51
C THR A 110 2.68 8.68 -2.89
N ASN A 111 3.86 8.44 -2.29
CA ASN A 111 4.68 7.27 -2.60
C ASN A 111 3.99 5.96 -2.19
N PHE A 112 3.29 5.94 -1.05
CA PHE A 112 2.50 4.78 -0.63
C PHE A 112 1.38 4.46 -1.63
N ARG A 113 0.63 5.48 -2.08
CA ARG A 113 -0.40 5.29 -3.11
C ARG A 113 0.18 4.84 -4.44
N SER A 114 1.35 5.36 -4.83
CA SER A 114 2.06 4.93 -6.03
C SER A 114 2.46 3.46 -5.95
N LEU A 115 2.93 2.98 -4.79
CA LEU A 115 3.21 1.56 -4.57
C LEU A 115 1.95 0.70 -4.73
N SER A 116 0.87 1.05 -4.01
CA SER A 116 -0.39 0.30 -4.07
C SER A 116 -0.95 0.22 -5.48
N ARG A 117 -0.97 1.36 -6.19
CA ARG A 117 -1.39 1.42 -7.59
C ARG A 117 -0.54 0.56 -8.50
N MET A 118 0.79 0.60 -8.35
CA MET A 118 1.71 -0.20 -9.15
C MET A 118 1.50 -1.70 -8.93
N LEU A 119 1.32 -2.15 -7.68
CA LEU A 119 1.04 -3.55 -7.41
C LEU A 119 -0.28 -3.99 -8.02
N PHE A 120 -1.30 -3.12 -7.96
CA PHE A 120 -2.63 -3.39 -8.52
C PHE A 120 -2.62 -3.47 -10.04
N GLU A 121 -2.07 -2.46 -10.71
CA GLU A 121 -2.01 -2.38 -12.18
C GLU A 121 -1.23 -3.55 -12.78
N ASN A 122 -0.10 -3.91 -12.16
CA ASN A 122 0.74 -5.01 -12.63
C ASN A 122 0.24 -6.40 -12.16
N HIS A 123 -0.87 -6.45 -11.41
CA HIS A 123 -1.39 -7.69 -10.81
C HIS A 123 -0.32 -8.47 -10.03
N THR A 124 0.57 -7.76 -9.35
CA THR A 124 1.71 -8.33 -8.63
C THR A 124 1.61 -8.08 -7.13
N VAL A 125 2.54 -8.66 -6.38
CA VAL A 125 2.69 -8.53 -4.93
C VAL A 125 4.11 -8.12 -4.59
N ALA A 126 4.30 -7.67 -3.36
CA ALA A 126 5.61 -7.45 -2.79
C ALA A 126 5.86 -8.40 -1.61
N ILE A 127 7.12 -8.70 -1.35
CA ILE A 127 7.57 -9.68 -0.38
C ILE A 127 8.50 -8.98 0.60
N ALA A 128 8.29 -9.20 1.89
CA ALA A 128 9.11 -8.65 2.96
C ALA A 128 9.56 -9.78 3.91
N PRO A 129 10.77 -10.35 3.74
CA PRO A 129 11.28 -11.34 4.69
C PRO A 129 11.50 -10.72 6.07
N TRP A 130 11.35 -11.50 7.15
CA TRP A 130 11.63 -11.00 8.51
C TRP A 130 13.11 -10.64 8.75
N GLY A 131 14.02 -11.11 7.90
CA GLY A 131 15.43 -10.74 7.90
C GLY A 131 16.24 -11.22 9.12
N THR A 132 15.63 -11.95 10.05
CA THR A 132 16.26 -12.45 11.27
C THR A 132 16.34 -13.98 11.26
N ASN A 133 17.37 -14.52 11.92
CA ASN A 133 17.54 -15.97 12.11
C ASN A 133 16.42 -16.60 12.96
N ALA A 134 15.58 -15.80 13.62
CA ALA A 134 14.52 -16.28 14.49
C ALA A 134 13.43 -17.03 13.71
N PHE A 135 13.17 -16.64 12.46
CA PHE A 135 12.10 -17.23 11.65
C PHE A 135 12.60 -17.47 10.21
N PRO A 136 13.35 -18.54 9.95
CA PRO A 136 13.85 -18.84 8.62
C PRO A 136 12.68 -19.09 7.64
N GLY A 137 12.67 -18.35 6.52
CA GLY A 137 11.64 -18.45 5.48
C GLY A 137 10.38 -17.63 5.73
N ALA A 138 10.20 -17.13 6.95
CA ALA A 138 9.02 -16.37 7.33
C ALA A 138 9.10 -14.92 6.83
N GLY A 139 7.94 -14.26 6.71
CA GLY A 139 7.86 -12.86 6.31
C GLY A 139 6.43 -12.42 6.03
N ILE A 140 6.31 -11.40 5.20
CA ILE A 140 5.03 -10.76 4.86
C ILE A 140 4.88 -10.71 3.34
N ILE A 141 3.73 -11.14 2.84
CA ILE A 141 3.32 -10.89 1.45
C ILE A 141 2.40 -9.68 1.43
N ILE A 142 2.82 -8.60 0.77
CA ILE A 142 2.13 -7.33 0.70
C ILE A 142 1.43 -7.21 -0.65
N TYR A 143 0.13 -6.97 -0.65
CA TYR A 143 -0.68 -6.82 -1.86
C TYR A 143 -1.69 -5.67 -1.73
N PRO A 144 -2.17 -5.09 -2.85
CA PRO A 144 -3.11 -3.98 -2.81
C PRO A 144 -4.49 -4.43 -2.34
N ALA A 145 -5.16 -3.57 -1.58
CA ALA A 145 -6.57 -3.77 -1.28
C ALA A 145 -7.41 -3.59 -2.57
N GLN A 146 -8.40 -4.48 -2.80
CA GLN A 146 -9.16 -4.51 -4.06
C GLN A 146 -9.87 -3.19 -4.41
N ASN A 147 -10.24 -2.40 -3.40
CA ASN A 147 -11.04 -1.18 -3.56
C ASN A 147 -10.34 0.08 -3.05
N SER A 148 -9.03 0.03 -2.76
CA SER A 148 -8.33 1.18 -2.17
C SER A 148 -6.86 1.21 -2.54
N SER A 149 -6.43 2.32 -3.16
CA SER A 149 -5.02 2.65 -3.34
C SER A 149 -4.38 3.24 -2.09
N ALA A 150 -5.17 3.54 -1.05
CA ALA A 150 -4.70 4.11 0.21
C ALA A 150 -4.39 3.04 1.27
N LEU A 151 -4.63 1.75 0.96
CA LEU A 151 -4.41 0.62 1.84
C LEU A 151 -3.59 -0.45 1.12
N LEU A 152 -2.76 -1.14 1.89
CA LEU A 152 -2.10 -2.38 1.49
C LEU A 152 -2.46 -3.45 2.52
N VAL A 153 -2.61 -4.69 2.06
CA VAL A 153 -2.83 -5.86 2.92
C VAL A 153 -1.55 -6.66 3.00
N GLY A 154 -1.14 -7.04 4.20
CA GLY A 154 -0.02 -7.93 4.45
C GLY A 154 -0.48 -9.27 4.98
N ALA A 155 -0.28 -10.36 4.25
CA ALA A 155 -0.43 -11.71 4.80
C ALA A 155 0.84 -12.09 5.57
N LEU A 156 0.68 -12.52 6.82
CA LEU A 156 1.76 -12.80 7.75
C LEU A 156 2.08 -14.30 7.72
N LEU A 157 3.35 -14.61 7.46
CA LEU A 157 3.90 -15.95 7.55
C LEU A 157 4.88 -15.96 8.72
N PHE A 158 4.50 -16.58 9.83
CA PHE A 158 5.38 -16.72 11.00
C PHE A 158 6.13 -18.05 11.02
N ASN A 159 5.46 -19.12 10.59
CA ASN A 159 5.94 -20.50 10.71
C ASN A 159 6.02 -21.23 9.36
N SER A 160 5.83 -20.52 8.26
CA SER A 160 5.81 -21.08 6.91
C SER A 160 6.73 -20.28 5.99
N PRO A 161 7.42 -20.97 5.04
CA PRO A 161 8.14 -20.28 3.98
C PRO A 161 7.15 -19.60 3.02
N PHE A 162 7.64 -18.62 2.25
CA PHE A 162 6.90 -18.12 1.10
C PHE A 162 6.57 -19.25 0.13
N PRO A 163 5.36 -19.27 -0.47
CA PRO A 163 5.01 -20.32 -1.41
C PRO A 163 5.83 -20.18 -2.70
N ASP A 164 6.15 -21.32 -3.33
CA ASP A 164 7.09 -21.38 -4.46
C ASP A 164 6.68 -20.49 -5.65
N PHE A 165 5.38 -20.34 -5.89
CA PHE A 165 4.86 -19.50 -6.97
C PHE A 165 5.15 -18.01 -6.77
N VAL A 166 5.37 -17.56 -5.52
CA VAL A 166 5.73 -16.18 -5.17
C VAL A 166 7.22 -15.94 -5.33
N LEU A 167 8.08 -16.90 -4.96
CA LEU A 167 9.53 -16.77 -5.02
C LEU A 167 10.09 -16.80 -6.44
N GLY A 168 9.25 -17.08 -7.43
CA GLY A 168 9.71 -17.02 -8.78
C GLY A 168 10.64 -18.18 -9.14
N SER A 169 10.61 -19.29 -8.40
CA SER A 169 11.13 -20.56 -8.91
C SER A 169 10.27 -20.88 -10.12
N SER A 170 10.70 -20.38 -11.28
CA SER A 170 10.51 -21.10 -12.53
C SER A 170 10.78 -22.55 -12.16
N PRO A 171 9.95 -23.53 -12.54
CA PRO A 171 10.50 -24.86 -12.66
C PRO A 171 11.73 -24.62 -13.54
N THR A 172 12.93 -24.72 -12.97
CA THR A 172 14.07 -25.14 -13.76
C THR A 172 13.49 -26.36 -14.45
N MET A 173 13.13 -26.22 -15.73
CA MET A 173 12.88 -27.39 -16.54
C MET A 173 14.08 -28.24 -16.19
N ALA A 174 13.84 -29.34 -15.49
CA ALA A 174 14.87 -30.32 -15.25
C ALA A 174 15.25 -30.69 -16.66
N MET A 175 16.32 -30.08 -17.18
CA MET A 175 16.94 -30.55 -18.39
C MET A 175 17.19 -32.01 -18.03
N ALA A 176 16.46 -32.89 -18.72
CA ALA A 176 16.59 -34.30 -18.51
C ALA A 176 18.09 -34.62 -18.46
N PRO A 177 18.55 -35.53 -17.58
CA PRO A 177 19.93 -35.99 -17.57
C PRO A 177 20.19 -36.71 -18.90
N GLY A 178 20.47 -35.91 -19.93
CA GLY A 178 20.52 -36.28 -21.32
C GLY A 178 21.86 -35.85 -21.85
N MET A 179 22.80 -36.79 -21.75
CA MET A 179 24.03 -36.88 -22.54
C MET A 179 25.11 -35.83 -22.27
N ILE A 180 26.02 -36.29 -21.42
CA ILE A 180 27.47 -36.16 -21.55
C ILE A 180 27.87 -35.95 -23.03
N GLN A 181 28.28 -34.74 -23.39
CA GLN A 181 29.29 -34.57 -24.42
C GLN A 181 30.23 -33.44 -24.02
N GLN A 182 31.37 -33.84 -23.45
CA GLN A 182 32.55 -33.01 -23.26
C GLN A 182 33.04 -32.47 -24.61
N PRO A 183 33.15 -31.14 -24.80
CA PRO A 183 34.12 -30.59 -25.72
C PRO A 183 35.42 -30.41 -24.95
N ARG A 184 36.40 -31.27 -25.23
CA ARG A 184 37.80 -31.03 -24.86
C ARG A 184 38.26 -29.77 -25.59
N HIS A 185 38.32 -28.63 -24.91
CA HIS A 185 39.06 -27.47 -25.40
C HIS A 185 40.42 -27.36 -24.70
N PRO A 186 41.50 -27.16 -25.48
CA PRO A 186 42.86 -27.12 -24.98
C PRO A 186 43.16 -25.81 -24.24
N TYR A 187 44.00 -25.96 -23.21
CA TYR A 187 44.66 -24.90 -22.48
C TYR A 187 45.33 -23.88 -23.41
N TYR A 188 44.93 -22.61 -23.32
CA TYR A 188 45.78 -21.48 -23.71
C TYR A 188 46.38 -20.87 -22.44
N PRO A 189 47.71 -20.69 -22.36
CA PRO A 189 48.32 -19.93 -21.27
C PRO A 189 48.00 -18.44 -21.44
N GLN A 190 47.34 -17.83 -20.45
CA GLN A 190 47.16 -16.39 -20.39
C GLN A 190 48.42 -15.73 -19.85
N THR A 191 49.08 -14.98 -20.74
CA THR A 191 50.17 -14.05 -20.44
C THR A 191 49.65 -12.92 -19.56
N MET A 192 50.30 -12.69 -18.42
CA MET A 192 50.04 -11.55 -17.55
C MET A 192 50.45 -10.24 -18.24
N VAL A 193 49.50 -9.32 -18.41
CA VAL A 193 49.77 -7.93 -18.81
C VAL A 193 49.52 -7.05 -17.59
N PRO A 194 50.50 -6.25 -17.12
CA PRO A 194 50.31 -5.33 -16.01
C PRO A 194 49.54 -4.09 -16.46
N SER A 195 48.44 -3.78 -15.79
CA SER A 195 47.70 -2.52 -15.98
C SER A 195 48.47 -1.35 -15.37
N PRO A 196 48.55 -0.20 -16.07
CA PRO A 196 49.24 0.99 -15.58
C PRO A 196 48.43 1.70 -14.49
N SER A 197 49.17 2.24 -13.53
CA SER A 197 48.75 3.16 -12.48
C SER A 197 48.27 4.49 -13.09
N HIS A 198 46.99 4.82 -12.93
CA HIS A 198 46.48 6.14 -13.23
C HIS A 198 46.70 7.11 -12.07
N THR A 199 47.66 7.99 -12.32
CA THR A 199 47.93 9.28 -11.68
C THR A 199 46.68 10.15 -11.55
N THR A 200 46.50 10.69 -10.35
CA THR A 200 45.61 11.81 -10.02
C THR A 200 46.04 13.10 -10.73
N PRO A 201 45.10 13.89 -11.27
CA PRO A 201 45.35 15.29 -11.58
C PRO A 201 44.87 16.20 -10.43
N PRO A 202 45.71 17.07 -9.87
CA PRO A 202 45.25 18.26 -9.17
C PRO A 202 44.96 19.36 -10.21
N HIS A 203 43.93 20.18 -9.98
CA HIS A 203 43.99 21.65 -10.06
C HIS A 203 42.66 22.36 -10.42
N TYR A 204 42.48 23.52 -9.76
CA TYR A 204 41.69 24.71 -10.09
C TYR A 204 40.17 24.52 -10.35
N GLY A 205 39.26 25.08 -9.57
CA GLY A 205 39.23 26.47 -9.10
C GLY A 205 38.48 27.34 -10.11
N HIS A 206 37.14 27.28 -10.12
CA HIS A 206 36.31 28.35 -10.68
C HIS A 206 35.00 28.50 -9.89
N ALA A 207 34.87 29.68 -9.29
CA ALA A 207 33.61 30.27 -8.92
C ALA A 207 32.77 30.52 -10.18
N ALA A 208 31.49 30.18 -10.14
CA ALA A 208 30.48 30.82 -10.96
C ALA A 208 29.12 30.70 -10.28
N HIS A 209 28.67 31.83 -9.76
CA HIS A 209 27.33 32.06 -9.31
C HIS A 209 26.34 31.79 -10.45
N SER A 210 25.37 30.91 -10.22
CA SER A 210 24.13 30.91 -11.01
C SER A 210 22.96 31.05 -10.04
N ARG A 211 22.72 32.31 -9.68
CA ARG A 211 21.48 32.77 -9.04
C ARG A 211 20.40 32.77 -10.11
N SER A 212 19.50 31.80 -10.07
CA SER A 212 18.25 31.89 -10.81
C SER A 212 17.42 33.06 -10.27
N PRO A 213 17.00 34.02 -11.11
CA PRO A 213 16.14 35.11 -10.66
C PRO A 213 14.70 34.60 -10.53
N HIS A 214 14.22 34.52 -9.29
CA HIS A 214 12.79 34.49 -9.01
C HIS A 214 12.16 35.78 -9.56
N ARG A 215 11.44 35.69 -10.68
CA ARG A 215 10.45 36.69 -11.06
C ARG A 215 9.28 36.59 -10.08
N SER A 216 9.32 37.41 -9.04
CA SER A 216 8.16 37.72 -8.22
C SER A 216 7.15 38.50 -9.07
N ASN A 217 5.97 37.91 -9.23
CA ASN A 217 4.81 38.51 -9.87
C ASN A 217 4.26 39.62 -8.94
N PRO A 218 4.10 40.89 -9.37
CA PRO A 218 3.76 42.00 -8.47
C PRO A 218 2.24 42.17 -8.20
N ASN A 219 1.43 41.10 -8.31
CA ASN A 219 -0.04 41.19 -8.17
C ASN A 219 -0.62 40.20 -7.15
N SER A 220 0.06 40.01 -6.03
CA SER A 220 -0.54 39.34 -4.86
C SER A 220 -1.05 40.40 -3.88
N PRO A 221 -2.33 40.37 -3.47
CA PRO A 221 -2.89 41.36 -2.57
C PRO A 221 -2.19 41.32 -1.21
N ILE A 222 -1.82 42.51 -0.75
CA ILE A 222 -1.34 42.80 0.60
C ILE A 222 -2.41 42.36 1.60
N GLU A 223 -2.13 41.33 2.40
CA GLU A 223 -2.84 41.06 3.65
C GLU A 223 -2.13 41.80 4.78
N GLN A 224 -2.87 42.70 5.40
CA GLN A 224 -2.43 43.56 6.51
C GLN A 224 -2.20 42.73 7.79
N PRO A 225 -1.22 43.10 8.64
CA PRO A 225 -1.13 42.53 9.98
C PRO A 225 -2.15 43.22 10.91
N ILE A 226 -3.28 42.56 11.17
CA ILE A 226 -4.18 42.97 12.26
C ILE A 226 -3.97 42.01 13.42
N SER A 227 -3.19 42.49 14.40
CA SER A 227 -3.23 42.06 15.78
C SER A 227 -4.65 42.30 16.33
N GLY A 228 -5.33 41.25 16.82
CA GLY A 228 -6.57 41.45 17.58
C GLY A 228 -7.43 40.20 17.71
N HIS A 229 -7.60 39.76 18.95
CA HIS A 229 -8.67 38.88 19.43
C HIS A 229 -9.96 38.88 18.59
N ARG A 230 -10.45 37.69 18.23
CA ARG A 230 -11.82 37.25 18.55
C ARG A 230 -12.05 35.77 18.23
N GLN A 231 -12.84 35.15 19.10
CA GLN A 231 -13.44 33.83 18.93
C GLN A 231 -14.39 33.87 17.74
N ASP A 232 -14.20 33.00 16.74
CA ASP A 232 -15.19 32.82 15.68
C ASP A 232 -15.98 31.51 15.90
N PRO A 233 -17.32 31.59 16.00
CA PRO A 233 -18.19 30.43 15.99
C PRO A 233 -18.37 29.91 14.55
N TYR A 234 -18.49 28.58 14.43
CA TYR A 234 -18.80 27.83 13.23
C TYR A 234 -19.69 28.58 12.21
N ARG A 235 -19.12 28.96 11.06
CA ARG A 235 -19.91 29.32 9.87
C ARG A 235 -20.07 28.10 8.97
N TYR A 236 -21.32 27.62 8.89
CA TYR A 236 -21.76 26.68 7.87
C TYR A 236 -21.61 27.32 6.48
N ILE A 237 -20.88 26.67 5.58
CA ILE A 237 -20.83 27.02 4.16
C ILE A 237 -22.09 26.43 3.51
N MET A 238 -23.06 27.29 3.19
CA MET A 238 -24.22 26.92 2.35
C MET A 238 -23.79 26.88 0.88
N PRO A 239 -24.16 25.84 0.11
CA PRO A 239 -23.93 25.81 -1.33
C PRO A 239 -24.77 26.89 -2.03
N ARG A 240 -24.10 27.69 -2.84
CA ARG A 240 -24.69 28.78 -3.62
C ARG A 240 -25.33 28.20 -4.88
N ASN A 241 -26.65 28.24 -4.99
CA ASN A 241 -27.37 27.89 -6.23
C ASN A 241 -26.99 28.89 -7.33
N MET A 242 -26.28 28.40 -8.35
CA MET A 242 -26.03 29.12 -9.60
C MET A 242 -27.29 29.04 -10.48
N PRO A 243 -27.83 30.18 -10.98
CA PRO A 243 -28.87 30.16 -12.00
C PRO A 243 -28.26 29.82 -13.37
N TYR A 244 -28.83 28.81 -14.03
CA TYR A 244 -28.53 28.47 -15.42
C TYR A 244 -29.08 29.54 -16.36
N PRO A 245 -28.31 30.01 -17.35
CA PRO A 245 -28.87 30.75 -18.47
C PRO A 245 -29.60 29.79 -19.42
N ALA A 246 -30.85 30.16 -19.73
CA ALA A 246 -31.68 29.55 -20.74
C ALA A 246 -31.21 29.94 -22.14
N GLY A 247 -31.32 29.00 -23.10
CA GLY A 247 -31.40 29.32 -24.53
C GLY A 247 -30.39 28.57 -25.39
N GLY A 248 -30.87 27.58 -26.15
CA GLY A 248 -30.10 26.94 -27.20
C GLY A 248 -30.76 25.67 -27.74
N GLN A 249 -31.79 25.85 -28.57
CA GLN A 249 -32.32 24.81 -29.46
C GLN A 249 -31.21 24.24 -30.35
N GLY A 250 -31.14 22.92 -30.47
CA GLY A 250 -30.32 22.20 -31.44
C GLY A 250 -30.92 20.82 -31.68
N SER A 251 -31.22 20.54 -32.94
CA SER A 251 -32.11 19.49 -33.41
C SER A 251 -31.62 18.05 -33.20
N SER A 252 -32.61 17.18 -33.21
CA SER A 252 -32.59 15.72 -33.29
C SER A 252 -31.57 15.14 -34.29
N SER A 253 -30.86 14.10 -33.86
CA SER A 253 -30.68 12.89 -34.67
C SER A 253 -30.70 11.66 -33.77
N ALA A 254 -31.51 10.69 -34.18
CA ALA A 254 -31.66 9.40 -33.54
C ALA A 254 -30.47 8.50 -33.89
N ASP A 255 -29.97 7.73 -32.92
CA ASP A 255 -29.67 6.32 -33.16
C ASP A 255 -29.62 5.54 -31.82
N PRO A 256 -30.16 4.30 -31.77
CA PRO A 256 -30.34 3.55 -30.53
C PRO A 256 -29.16 2.58 -30.30
N GLY A 257 -28.34 2.87 -29.29
CA GLY A 257 -27.29 1.97 -28.81
C GLY A 257 -27.61 1.48 -27.39
N THR A 258 -28.46 0.46 -27.31
CA THR A 258 -28.90 -0.23 -26.09
C THR A 258 -27.71 -0.92 -25.39
N TRP A 259 -27.27 -0.40 -24.25
CA TRP A 259 -26.42 -1.16 -23.33
C TRP A 259 -27.32 -1.92 -22.36
N PRO A 260 -27.18 -3.26 -22.22
CA PRO A 260 -28.01 -4.03 -21.30
C PRO A 260 -27.61 -3.70 -19.86
N VAL A 261 -28.48 -2.96 -19.18
CA VAL A 261 -28.51 -2.93 -17.71
C VAL A 261 -28.79 -4.36 -17.26
N LYS A 262 -27.78 -4.99 -16.69
CA LYS A 262 -27.89 -6.32 -16.08
C LYS A 262 -28.81 -6.17 -14.87
N ALA A 263 -30.02 -6.73 -15.00
CA ALA A 263 -30.98 -6.84 -13.93
C ALA A 263 -30.31 -7.56 -12.75
N GLU A 264 -30.30 -6.89 -11.60
CA GLU A 264 -29.97 -7.51 -10.33
C GLU A 264 -31.09 -8.49 -10.01
N ASP A 265 -30.71 -9.76 -9.97
CA ASP A 265 -31.57 -10.89 -9.65
C ASP A 265 -31.94 -10.81 -8.17
N ASP A 266 -33.24 -10.64 -7.95
CA ASP A 266 -33.96 -10.59 -6.69
C ASP A 266 -33.74 -11.93 -5.96
N SER A 267 -32.74 -12.00 -5.07
CA SER A 267 -32.54 -13.15 -4.19
C SER A 267 -33.54 -13.06 -3.02
N PRO A 268 -34.53 -13.96 -2.93
CA PRO A 268 -35.47 -13.94 -1.82
C PRO A 268 -34.76 -14.38 -0.53
N TYR A 269 -34.59 -13.44 0.38
CA TYR A 269 -34.20 -13.73 1.76
C TYR A 269 -35.22 -14.69 2.38
N GLY A 270 -34.76 -15.90 2.69
CA GLY A 270 -35.50 -16.87 3.49
C GLY A 270 -35.76 -16.31 4.88
N SER A 271 -37.03 -16.13 5.21
CA SER A 271 -37.51 -15.91 6.57
C SER A 271 -37.12 -17.09 7.47
N PHE A 272 -36.09 -16.91 8.29
CA PHE A 272 -35.81 -17.80 9.41
C PHE A 272 -36.79 -17.49 10.55
N SER A 273 -37.77 -18.35 10.73
CA SER A 273 -38.61 -18.41 11.94
C SER A 273 -37.82 -19.06 13.09
N PRO A 274 -37.66 -18.41 14.26
CA PRO A 274 -37.09 -19.06 15.42
C PRO A 274 -38.19 -19.79 16.21
N THR A 275 -38.40 -21.08 15.93
CA THR A 275 -39.13 -21.97 16.83
C THR A 275 -38.22 -22.33 18.00
N ARG A 276 -38.29 -21.54 19.08
CA ARG A 276 -37.78 -21.95 20.41
C ARG A 276 -38.70 -23.03 20.97
N GLN A 277 -38.27 -24.28 20.87
CA GLN A 277 -38.84 -25.40 21.60
C GLN A 277 -37.93 -25.68 22.79
N ASN A 278 -38.38 -25.32 24.00
CA ASN A 278 -37.71 -25.70 25.25
C ASN A 278 -37.86 -27.21 25.46
N PRO A 279 -36.79 -27.95 25.81
CA PRO A 279 -36.93 -29.30 26.33
C PRO A 279 -37.40 -29.26 27.79
N PRO A 280 -38.27 -30.20 28.22
CA PRO A 280 -38.57 -30.41 29.62
C PRO A 280 -37.40 -31.14 30.27
N TYR A 281 -36.87 -30.62 31.37
CA TYR A 281 -35.99 -31.40 32.25
C TYR A 281 -36.84 -32.20 33.25
N PRO A 282 -36.39 -33.41 33.62
CA PRO A 282 -36.95 -34.25 34.67
C PRO A 282 -36.67 -33.72 36.08
#